data_AF-A0A7N2N0H5-F1
#
_entry.id   AF-A0A7N2N0H5-F1
#
_cell.length_a   1.000
_cell.length_b   1.000
_cell.length_c   1.000
_cell.angle_alpha   90.00
_cell.angle_beta   90.00
_cell.angle_gamma   90.00
#
_symmetry.space_group_name_H-M   'P 1'
#
loop_
_entity.id
_entity.type
_entity.pdbx_description
1 polymer ?
#
loop_
_entity_poly.entity_id
_entity_poly.type
_entity_poly.pdbx_seq_one_letter_code
_entity_poly.pdbx_strand_id
1 'polypeptide(L)' 'MSHNYGAVWDTSGVPSGALQFRFVITAGYDGKYIWAQHVLLTDWKSGVIYDSGVQFTDIAQEGCSPCDDETWK' A
#
# COMPACT_ATOMS: atom_id res chain seq x y z
N MET A 1 9.10 -5.86 -4.67
CA MET A 1 9.43 -5.39 -3.31
C MET A 1 9.10 -6.50 -2.34
N SER A 2 9.86 -6.59 -1.26
CA SER A 2 9.62 -7.51 -0.14
C SER A 2 9.21 -6.72 1.08
N HIS A 3 8.30 -7.26 1.88
CA HIS A 3 7.96 -6.69 3.19
C HIS A 3 9.18 -6.82 4.12
N ASN A 4 9.52 -5.73 4.82
CA ASN A 4 10.66 -5.69 5.73
C ASN A 4 10.17 -5.71 7.18
N TYR A 5 9.55 -4.62 7.65
CA TYR A 5 8.91 -4.52 8.96
C TYR A 5 7.81 -3.46 8.94
N GLY A 6 6.79 -3.60 9.80
CA GLY A 6 5.69 -2.63 9.90
C GLY A 6 5.10 -2.27 8.53
N ALA A 7 5.08 -0.97 8.20
CA ALA A 7 4.70 -0.44 6.89
C ALA A 7 5.92 -0.06 6.02
N VAL A 8 6.98 -0.87 6.04
CA VAL A 8 8.22 -0.67 5.26
C VAL A 8 8.43 -1.85 4.30
N TRP A 9 8.72 -1.52 3.04
CA TRP A 9 9.06 -2.46 1.98
C TRP A 9 10.36 -2.03 1.31
N ASP A 10 11.17 -3.00 0.86
CA ASP A 10 12.40 -2.74 0.12
C ASP A 10 12.52 -3.60 -1.15
N THR A 11 13.48 -3.27 -1.99
CA THR A 11 13.85 -4.08 -3.15
C THR A 11 15.30 -3.82 -3.56
N SER A 12 16.02 -4.89 -3.92
CA SER A 12 17.36 -4.80 -4.50
C SER A 12 17.35 -4.55 -6.02
N GLY A 13 16.21 -4.81 -6.68
CA GLY A 13 16.03 -4.66 -8.12
C GLY A 13 15.21 -3.41 -8.45
N VAL A 14 15.79 -2.23 -8.23
CA VAL A 14 15.09 -0.97 -8.53
C VAL A 14 14.99 -0.80 -10.06
N PRO A 15 13.77 -0.63 -10.63
CA PRO A 15 13.60 -0.37 -12.06
C PRO A 15 14.18 0.99 -12.45
N SER A 16 14.58 1.14 -13.71
CA SER A 16 15.00 2.44 -14.26
C SER A 16 13.78 3.31 -14.63
N GLY A 17 13.90 4.61 -14.39
CA GLY A 17 12.89 5.61 -14.75
C GLY A 17 11.91 5.94 -13.61
N ALA A 18 10.79 6.55 -13.96
CA ALA A 18 9.72 6.86 -13.01
C ALA A 18 9.08 5.57 -12.49
N LEU A 19 8.84 5.52 -11.18
CA LEU A 19 8.32 4.32 -10.52
C LEU A 19 6.81 4.43 -10.34
N GLN A 20 6.08 3.44 -10.84
CA GLN A 20 4.64 3.30 -10.62
C GLN A 20 4.38 2.27 -9.51
N PHE A 21 3.59 2.65 -8.50
CA PHE A 21 3.27 1.79 -7.37
C PHE A 21 1.87 1.19 -7.47
N ARG A 22 1.77 -0.10 -7.09
CA ARG A 22 0.50 -0.80 -6.84
C ARG A 22 0.48 -1.30 -5.41
N PHE A 23 -0.61 -0.99 -4.71
CA PHE A 23 -0.90 -1.48 -3.38
C PHE A 23 -1.84 -2.68 -3.46
N VAL A 24 -1.62 -3.65 -2.57
CA VAL A 24 -2.56 -4.74 -2.30
C VAL A 24 -3.04 -4.52 -0.87
N ILE A 25 -4.34 -4.28 -0.70
CA ILE A 25 -4.95 -4.06 0.61
C ILE A 25 -5.94 -5.18 0.91
N THR A 26 -6.13 -5.50 2.19
CA THR A 26 -7.24 -6.37 2.62
C THR A 26 -8.50 -5.52 2.69
N ALA A 27 -9.53 -5.89 1.94
CA ALA A 27 -10.80 -5.18 1.83
C ALA A 27 -11.94 -6.21 1.91
N GLY A 28 -12.65 -6.22 3.04
CA GLY A 28 -13.53 -7.33 3.38
C GLY A 28 -12.73 -8.61 3.62
N TYR A 29 -13.17 -9.72 3.02
CA TYR A 29 -12.51 -11.02 3.12
C TYR A 29 -11.38 -11.23 2.09
N ASP A 30 -11.27 -10.33 1.10
CA ASP A 30 -10.40 -10.48 -0.07
C ASP A 30 -9.36 -9.35 -0.19
N GLY A 31 -8.42 -9.53 -1.12
CA GLY A 31 -7.45 -8.50 -1.49
C GLY A 31 -7.96 -7.59 -2.61
N LYS A 32 -7.70 -6.28 -2.49
CA LYS A 32 -7.98 -5.28 -3.53
C LYS A 32 -6.68 -4.66 -4.05
N TYR A 33 -6.57 -4.55 -5.37
CA TYR A 33 -5.43 -3.93 -6.05
C TYR A 33 -5.74 -2.46 -6.36
N ILE A 34 -4.87 -1.56 -5.93
CA ILE A 34 -5.00 -0.12 -6.17
C ILE A 34 -3.69 0.40 -6.76
N TRP A 35 -3.78 1.08 -7.89
CA TRP A 35 -2.64 1.79 -8.47
C TRP A 35 -2.57 3.22 -7.90
N ALA A 36 -1.36 3.69 -7.61
CA ALA A 36 -1.14 5.11 -7.33
C ALA A 36 -1.58 5.96 -8.53
N GLN A 37 -2.17 7.14 -8.27
CA GLN A 37 -2.51 8.09 -9.32
C GLN A 37 -1.27 8.83 -9.82
N HIS A 38 -0.27 9.00 -8.94
CA HIS A 38 1.00 9.64 -9.27
C HIS A 38 2.13 8.63 -9.32
N VAL A 39 3.00 8.79 -10.32
CA VAL A 39 4.30 8.13 -10.39
C VAL A 39 5.30 8.84 -9.50
N LEU A 40 6.23 8.10 -8.93
CA LEU A 40 7.42 8.68 -8.31
C LEU A 40 8.43 9.02 -9.42
N LEU A 41 8.75 10.30 -9.55
CA LEU A 41 9.64 10.80 -10.60
C LEU A 41 11.05 10.20 -10.50
N THR A 42 11.75 10.13 -11.62
CA THR A 42 13.08 9.50 -11.74
C THR A 42 14.15 10.11 -10.81
N ASP A 43 13.98 11.38 -10.42
CA ASP A 43 14.93 12.14 -9.61
C ASP A 43 14.61 12.16 -8.12
N TRP A 44 13.74 11.26 -7.66
CA TRP A 44 13.34 11.14 -6.24
C TRP A 44 14.53 11.09 -5.28
N LYS A 45 14.31 11.58 -4.05
CA LYS A 45 15.35 11.70 -3.03
C LYS A 45 14.97 10.93 -1.78
N SER A 46 15.97 10.30 -1.16
CA SER A 46 15.81 9.67 0.14
C SER A 46 15.37 10.68 1.20
N GLY A 47 14.47 10.27 2.09
CA GLY A 47 13.93 11.11 3.16
C GLY A 47 12.82 12.09 2.73
N VAL A 48 12.43 12.10 1.45
CA VAL A 48 11.32 12.93 0.97
C VAL A 48 10.02 12.12 0.94
N ILE A 49 8.90 12.80 1.24
CA ILE A 49 7.56 12.24 1.20
C ILE A 49 6.91 12.59 -0.15
N TYR A 50 6.30 11.59 -0.78
CA TYR A 50 5.58 11.73 -2.04
C TYR A 50 4.14 11.26 -1.87
N ASP A 51 3.19 12.05 -2.36
CA ASP A 51 1.76 11.73 -2.31
C ASP A 51 1.37 10.85 -3.51
N SER A 52 0.85 9.65 -3.22
CA SER A 52 0.40 8.68 -4.22
C SER A 52 -0.93 9.05 -4.89
N GLY A 53 -1.65 10.05 -4.35
CA GLY A 53 -2.96 10.50 -4.82
C GLY A 53 -4.08 9.50 -4.56
N VAL A 54 -3.87 8.51 -3.67
CA VAL A 54 -4.89 7.52 -3.31
C VAL A 54 -5.12 7.46 -1.82
N GLN A 55 -6.39 7.35 -1.44
CA GLN A 55 -6.84 7.07 -0.09
C GLN A 55 -7.90 5.98 -0.16
N PHE A 56 -7.88 5.06 0.79
CA PHE A 56 -8.84 3.97 0.88
C PHE A 56 -9.42 3.92 2.30
N THR A 57 -10.70 3.56 2.38
CA THR A 57 -11.46 3.40 3.64
C THR A 57 -12.01 1.98 3.77
N ASP A 58 -11.44 1.04 3.01
CA ASP A 58 -11.82 -0.36 3.05
C ASP A 58 -11.49 -0.95 4.44
N ILE A 59 -12.40 -1.76 4.99
CA ILE A 59 -12.26 -2.42 6.29
C ILE A 59 -12.04 -3.91 6.05
N ALA A 60 -11.01 -4.49 6.65
CA ALA A 60 -10.79 -5.94 6.63
C ALA A 60 -11.87 -6.65 7.46
N GLN A 61 -12.38 -7.76 6.97
CA GLN A 61 -13.40 -8.57 7.65
C GLN A 61 -12.78 -9.88 8.11
N GLU A 62 -13.18 -10.33 9.29
CA GLU A 62 -12.70 -11.58 9.89
C GLU A 62 -13.70 -12.72 9.64
N GLY A 63 -13.20 -13.93 9.42
CA GLY A 63 -14.01 -15.14 9.22
C GLY A 63 -14.58 -15.74 10.52
N CYS A 64 -15.07 -14.93 11.44
CA CYS A 64 -15.60 -15.32 12.76
C CYS A 64 -17.09 -14.94 12.95
N SER A 65 -17.71 -15.38 14.06
CA SER A 65 -19.04 -14.91 14.45
C SER A 65 -19.24 -15.02 15.97
N PRO A 66 -19.50 -13.91 16.69
CA PRO A 66 -19.46 -12.51 16.22
C PRO A 66 -18.01 -12.02 16.07
N CYS A 67 -17.71 -11.31 14.98
CA CYS A 67 -16.44 -10.61 14.81
C CYS A 67 -16.51 -9.18 15.30
N ASP A 68 -15.34 -8.61 15.54
CA ASP A 68 -15.18 -7.17 15.65
C ASP A 68 -15.15 -6.55 14.24
N ASP A 69 -16.19 -5.79 13.91
CA ASP A 69 -16.30 -5.04 12.66
C ASP A 69 -15.93 -3.55 12.86
N GLU A 70 -15.43 -3.18 14.06
CA GLU A 70 -15.09 -1.80 14.36
C GLU A 70 -13.85 -1.35 13.57
N THR A 71 -13.76 -0.03 13.38
CA THR A 71 -12.54 0.59 12.85
C THR A 71 -11.47 0.47 13.92
N TRP A 72 -10.44 -0.35 13.66
CA TRP A 72 -9.26 -0.48 14.51
C TRP A 72 -8.75 0.94 14.88
N LYS A 73 -8.83 1.28 16.17
CA LYS A 73 -8.43 2.61 16.70
C LYS A 73 -6.96 2.67 17.04
#